data_AF-A0A2J7VY99-F1
#
_entry.id   AF-A0A2J7VY99-F1
#
_cell.length_a   1.000
_cell.length_b   1.000
_cell.length_c   1.000
_cell.angle_alpha   90.00
_cell.angle_beta   90.00
_cell.angle_gamma   90.00
#
_symmetry.space_group_name_H-M   'P 1'
#
loop_
_entity.id
_entity.type
_entity.pdbx_description
1 polymer ?
#
loop_
_entity_poly.entity_id
_entity_poly.type
_entity_poly.pdbx_seq_one_letter_code
_entity_poly.pdbx_strand_id
1 'polypeptide(L)'
;MKKLLLSLMIVLGASPLWAQTTATTSQADFSAERARLEQERKVVEERFATEQAACYQKFVVQSCLDDSRRRRREATENIKRQEAAMNDIERKRRGAAALDRLEEKKANPRAQDTAAEREKSLKSQQEREQRAADHAQDRARIASEAAGKQRQFEQKQRAQAEEQARAASRRAEAPANREAHERRLERAEQHRRERERRNAENNKPRAAPLPTPP
;
A
#
# COMPACT_ATOMS: atom_id res chain seq x y z
N MET A 1 69.43 17.97 61.36
CA MET A 1 67.96 17.89 61.28
C MET A 1 67.41 18.19 59.89
N LYS A 2 67.92 17.53 58.84
CA LYS A 2 67.44 17.69 57.45
C LYS A 2 67.30 16.37 56.68
N LYS A 3 67.70 15.26 57.32
CA LYS A 3 67.60 13.89 56.79
C LYS A 3 66.41 13.10 57.34
N LEU A 4 65.76 13.60 58.40
CA LEU A 4 64.55 12.99 58.99
C LEU A 4 63.24 13.54 58.41
N LEU A 5 63.28 14.67 57.69
CA LEU A 5 62.11 15.24 57.02
C LEU A 5 61.90 14.66 55.61
N LEU A 6 62.90 14.00 55.03
CA LEU A 6 62.80 13.42 53.69
C LEU A 6 62.25 11.98 53.70
N SER A 7 62.29 11.26 54.83
CA SER A 7 61.79 9.88 54.89
C SER A 7 60.29 9.77 55.19
N LEU A 8 59.65 10.84 55.71
CA LEU A 8 58.22 10.84 56.00
C LEU A 8 57.34 11.17 54.78
N MET A 9 57.93 11.60 53.67
CA MET A 9 57.22 11.95 52.43
C MET A 9 57.25 10.86 51.35
N ILE A 10 57.68 9.63 51.69
CA ILE A 10 57.69 8.48 50.77
C ILE A 10 56.64 7.41 51.18
N VAL A 11 55.97 7.56 52.32
CA VAL A 11 54.95 6.61 52.79
C VAL A 11 53.52 7.01 52.38
N LEU A 12 53.32 8.21 51.81
CA LEU A 12 52.01 8.73 51.41
C LEU A 12 51.74 8.66 49.90
N GLY A 13 52.27 7.63 49.23
CA GLY A 13 52.22 7.50 47.76
C GLY A 13 51.80 6.14 47.23
N ALA A 14 51.24 5.26 48.06
CA ALA A 14 50.72 3.96 47.61
C ALA A 14 49.19 3.94 47.65
N SER A 15 48.57 4.79 46.83
CA SER A 15 47.18 4.58 46.41
C SER A 15 47.14 3.34 45.51
N PRO A 16 46.33 2.31 45.78
CA PRO A 16 46.17 1.23 44.83
C PRO A 16 45.49 1.78 43.56
N LEU A 17 46.26 1.80 42.47
CA LEU A 17 45.74 1.81 41.11
C LEU A 17 45.01 0.49 40.83
N TRP A 18 43.82 0.32 41.42
CA TRP A 18 42.84 -0.69 41.00
C TRP A 18 41.55 0.00 40.60
N ALA A 19 41.63 0.84 39.58
CA ALA A 19 40.45 1.50 39.04
C ALA A 19 40.51 1.62 37.51
N GLN A 20 41.12 0.67 36.79
CA GLN A 20 41.03 0.62 35.33
C GLN A 20 41.08 -0.83 34.79
N THR A 21 40.10 -1.67 35.17
CA THR A 21 39.91 -2.96 34.46
C THR A 21 38.46 -3.42 34.33
N THR A 22 37.46 -2.56 34.60
CA THR A 22 36.05 -2.98 34.73
C THR A 22 35.26 -3.09 33.42
N ALA A 23 35.82 -2.70 32.27
CA ALA A 23 35.10 -2.76 31.00
C ALA A 23 35.11 -4.18 30.38
N THR A 24 36.27 -4.85 30.37
CA THR A 24 36.44 -6.18 29.75
C THR A 24 36.10 -7.32 30.71
N THR A 25 36.29 -7.15 32.02
CA THR A 25 35.87 -8.14 33.03
C THR A 25 34.36 -8.38 32.98
N SER A 26 33.57 -7.31 32.87
CA SER A 26 32.13 -7.44 33.07
C SER A 26 31.39 -8.38 32.10
N GLN A 27 31.81 -8.49 30.83
CA GLN A 27 31.13 -9.38 29.87
C GLN A 27 31.56 -10.84 30.01
N ALA A 28 32.83 -11.07 30.37
CA ALA A 28 33.34 -12.40 30.75
C ALA A 28 32.73 -12.87 32.08
N ASP A 29 32.47 -11.95 33.01
CA ASP A 29 31.83 -12.24 34.28
C ASP A 29 30.36 -12.66 34.09
N PHE A 30 29.61 -12.01 33.19
CA PHE A 30 28.23 -12.40 32.90
C PHE A 30 28.12 -13.76 32.20
N SER A 31 29.04 -14.10 31.29
CA SER A 31 29.03 -15.41 30.65
C SER A 31 29.40 -16.53 31.64
N ALA A 32 30.36 -16.29 32.53
CA ALA A 32 30.71 -17.21 33.61
C ALA A 32 29.54 -17.40 34.59
N GLU A 33 28.85 -16.33 35.00
CA GLU A 33 27.71 -16.42 35.91
C GLU A 33 26.53 -17.16 35.28
N ARG A 34 26.26 -16.97 33.97
CA ARG A 34 25.26 -17.77 33.25
C ARG A 34 25.61 -19.25 33.23
N ALA A 35 26.87 -19.57 32.97
CA ALA A 35 27.31 -20.97 32.97
C ALA A 35 27.15 -21.60 34.35
N ARG A 36 27.43 -20.85 35.42
CA ARG A 36 27.18 -21.27 36.80
C ARG A 36 25.69 -21.55 37.06
N LEU A 37 24.81 -20.62 36.69
CA LEU A 37 23.35 -20.78 36.89
C LEU A 37 22.77 -21.94 36.09
N GLU A 38 23.25 -22.16 34.87
CA GLU A 38 22.88 -23.32 34.05
C GLU A 38 23.32 -24.64 34.71
N GLN A 39 24.53 -24.68 35.28
CA GLN A 39 25.01 -25.84 36.02
C GLN A 39 24.18 -26.08 37.29
N GLU A 40 23.83 -25.03 38.03
CA GLU A 40 22.96 -25.12 39.20
C GLU A 40 21.58 -25.67 38.84
N ARG A 41 21.03 -25.24 37.69
CA ARG A 41 19.77 -25.77 37.17
C ARG A 41 19.85 -27.26 36.87
N LYS A 42 20.93 -27.73 36.23
CA LYS A 42 21.16 -29.16 35.97
C LYS A 42 21.19 -29.97 37.26
N VAL A 43 21.90 -29.48 38.29
CA VAL A 43 21.96 -30.13 39.60
C VAL A 43 20.57 -30.23 40.25
N VAL A 44 19.75 -29.17 40.15
CA VAL A 44 18.37 -29.20 40.66
C VAL A 44 17.51 -30.25 39.93
N GLU A 45 17.64 -30.35 38.61
CA GLU A 45 16.90 -31.33 37.81
C GLU A 45 17.36 -32.77 38.07
N GLU A 46 18.67 -33.02 38.17
CA GLU A 46 19.22 -34.33 38.53
C GLU A 46 18.77 -34.77 39.93
N ARG A 47 18.79 -33.85 40.90
CA ARG A 47 18.27 -34.10 42.25
C ARG A 47 16.78 -34.42 42.21
N PHE A 48 16.00 -33.66 41.45
CA PHE A 48 14.56 -33.92 41.31
C PHE A 48 14.28 -35.29 40.69
N ALA A 49 15.01 -35.69 39.64
CA ALA A 49 14.87 -37.01 39.03
C ALA A 49 15.18 -38.13 40.02
N THR A 50 16.25 -37.96 40.82
CA THR A 50 16.64 -38.92 41.88
C THR A 50 15.58 -39.01 42.97
N GLU A 51 15.09 -37.86 43.46
CA GLU A 51 14.01 -37.81 44.47
C GLU A 51 12.71 -38.44 43.94
N GLN A 52 12.37 -38.20 42.68
CA GLN A 52 11.20 -38.77 42.04
C GLN A 52 11.28 -40.29 41.95
N ALA A 53 12.42 -40.84 41.54
CA ALA A 53 12.65 -42.29 41.52
C ALA A 53 12.51 -42.91 42.93
N ALA A 54 13.08 -42.24 43.94
CA ALA A 54 12.95 -42.67 45.34
C ALA A 54 11.50 -42.58 45.86
N CYS A 55 10.69 -41.62 45.40
CA CYS A 55 9.28 -41.50 45.80
C CYS A 55 8.43 -42.69 45.34
N TYR A 56 8.72 -43.28 44.18
CA TYR A 56 7.99 -44.46 43.70
C TYR A 56 8.22 -45.72 44.53
N GLN A 57 9.25 -45.74 45.38
CA GLN A 57 9.52 -46.84 46.31
C GLN A 57 8.80 -46.68 47.66
N LYS A 58 8.05 -45.59 47.87
CA LYS A 58 7.35 -45.31 49.14
C LYS A 58 5.88 -45.69 49.08
N PHE A 59 5.28 -45.98 50.23
CA PHE A 59 3.83 -46.22 50.33
C PHE A 59 2.98 -44.98 50.01
N VAL A 60 3.41 -43.80 50.46
CA VAL A 60 2.69 -42.53 50.23
C VAL A 60 3.31 -41.76 49.06
N VAL A 61 3.26 -42.35 47.86
CA VAL A 61 3.92 -41.81 46.65
C VAL A 61 3.50 -40.38 46.36
N GLN A 62 2.20 -40.08 46.39
CA GLN A 62 1.67 -38.78 45.97
C GLN A 62 2.20 -37.63 46.83
N SER A 63 2.15 -37.77 48.16
CA SER A 63 2.69 -36.76 49.08
C SER A 63 4.19 -36.55 48.88
N CYS A 64 4.95 -37.63 48.66
CA CYS A 64 6.38 -37.54 48.36
C CYS A 64 6.65 -36.77 47.06
N LEU A 65 5.88 -37.07 46.00
CA LEU A 65 6.02 -36.40 44.71
C LEU A 65 5.69 -34.90 44.81
N ASP A 66 4.65 -34.54 45.55
CA ASP A 66 4.26 -33.13 45.72
C ASP A 66 5.30 -32.33 46.51
N ASP A 67 5.89 -32.94 47.54
CA ASP A 67 7.01 -32.35 48.27
C ASP A 67 8.27 -32.19 47.41
N SER A 68 8.60 -33.19 46.59
CA SER A 68 9.74 -33.11 45.67
C SER A 68 9.52 -32.03 44.60
N ARG A 69 8.30 -31.92 44.05
CA ARG A 69 7.93 -30.85 43.13
C ARG A 69 8.00 -29.47 43.79
N ARG A 70 7.61 -29.35 45.07
CA ARG A 70 7.71 -28.09 45.82
C ARG A 70 9.17 -27.66 45.97
N ARG A 71 10.06 -28.57 46.40
CA ARG A 71 11.50 -28.30 46.52
C ARG A 71 12.13 -27.90 45.19
N ARG A 72 11.79 -28.60 44.10
CA ARG A 72 12.26 -28.23 42.75
C ARG A 72 11.82 -26.81 42.40
N ARG A 73 10.54 -26.48 42.57
CA ARG A 73 10.01 -25.13 42.28
C ARG A 73 10.77 -24.07 43.07
N GLU A 74 10.93 -24.23 44.37
CA GLU A 74 11.65 -23.26 45.22
C GLU A 74 13.09 -23.04 44.77
N ALA A 75 13.83 -24.11 44.44
CA ALA A 75 15.20 -24.03 43.95
C ALA A 75 15.28 -23.35 42.57
N THR A 76 14.42 -23.75 41.63
CA THR A 76 14.36 -23.15 40.29
C THR A 76 13.92 -21.68 40.33
N GLU A 77 12.99 -21.28 41.20
CA GLU A 77 12.56 -19.89 41.33
C GLU A 77 13.68 -18.97 41.83
N ASN A 78 14.59 -19.48 42.66
CA ASN A 78 15.79 -18.72 43.04
C ASN A 78 16.67 -18.43 41.83
N ILE A 79 16.98 -19.47 41.03
CA ILE A 79 17.79 -19.36 39.81
C ILE A 79 17.17 -18.34 38.85
N LYS A 80 15.86 -18.44 38.58
CA LYS A 80 15.14 -17.50 37.70
C LYS A 80 15.23 -16.04 38.16
N ARG A 81 15.18 -15.78 39.48
CA ARG A 81 15.34 -14.41 40.01
C ARG A 81 16.73 -13.85 39.72
N GLN A 82 17.77 -14.66 39.86
CA GLN A 82 19.15 -14.27 39.55
C GLN A 82 19.31 -13.99 38.05
N GLU A 83 18.79 -14.87 37.20
CA GLU A 83 18.79 -14.68 35.74
C GLU A 83 18.04 -13.41 35.32
N ALA A 84 16.88 -13.14 35.92
CA ALA A 84 16.08 -11.95 35.63
C ALA A 84 16.80 -10.66 36.00
N ALA A 85 17.45 -10.61 37.18
CA ALA A 85 18.25 -9.47 37.60
C ALA A 85 19.43 -9.21 36.65
N MET A 86 20.13 -10.28 36.25
CA MET A 86 21.22 -10.21 35.30
C MET A 86 20.76 -9.69 33.91
N ASN A 87 19.64 -10.21 33.41
CA ASN A 87 19.05 -9.77 32.13
C ASN A 87 18.61 -8.30 32.16
N ASP A 88 18.08 -7.80 33.29
CA ASP A 88 17.74 -6.39 33.45
C ASP A 88 18.99 -5.49 33.38
N ILE A 89 20.08 -5.89 34.04
CA ILE A 89 21.36 -5.17 33.99
C ILE A 89 21.90 -5.11 32.56
N GLU A 90 21.91 -6.24 31.85
CA GLU A 90 22.36 -6.28 30.45
C GLU A 90 21.46 -5.45 29.52
N ARG A 91 20.14 -5.46 29.74
CA ARG A 91 19.21 -4.60 28.99
C ARG A 91 19.53 -3.13 29.21
N LYS A 92 19.71 -2.70 30.46
CA LYS A 92 20.06 -1.31 30.79
C LYS A 92 21.40 -0.89 30.17
N ARG A 93 22.41 -1.76 30.23
CA ARG A 93 23.72 -1.51 29.60
C ARG A 93 23.63 -1.38 28.08
N ARG A 94 22.90 -2.28 27.41
CA ARG A 94 22.67 -2.19 25.96
C ARG A 94 21.89 -0.93 25.59
N GLY A 95 20.93 -0.54 26.41
CA GLY A 95 20.19 0.72 26.27
C GLY A 95 21.10 1.94 26.35
N ALA A 96 21.94 2.02 27.39
CA ALA A 96 22.92 3.09 27.57
C ALA A 96 23.89 3.16 26.37
N ALA A 97 24.51 2.03 26.00
CA ALA A 97 25.41 1.98 24.85
C ALA A 97 24.72 2.31 23.50
N ALA A 98 23.41 2.11 23.38
CA ALA A 98 22.66 2.55 22.20
C ALA A 98 22.43 4.06 22.19
N LEU A 99 22.15 4.66 23.36
CA LEU A 99 22.03 6.11 23.52
C LEU A 99 23.37 6.80 23.24
N ASP A 100 24.47 6.28 23.77
CA ASP A 100 25.81 6.81 23.53
C ASP A 100 26.15 6.80 22.03
N ARG A 101 25.86 5.69 21.33
CA ARG A 101 26.02 5.59 19.88
C ARG A 101 25.13 6.56 19.10
N LEU A 102 23.94 6.87 19.60
CA LEU A 102 23.06 7.86 18.97
C LEU A 102 23.60 9.27 19.17
N GLU A 103 24.12 9.58 20.36
CA GLU A 103 24.73 10.88 20.66
C GLU A 103 26.02 11.10 19.86
N GLU A 104 26.86 10.07 19.73
CA GLU A 104 28.05 10.10 18.89
C GLU A 104 27.69 10.38 17.42
N LYS A 105 26.63 9.75 16.89
CA LYS A 105 26.12 10.03 15.54
C LYS A 105 25.60 11.45 15.37
N LYS A 106 25.01 12.03 16.42
CA LYS A 106 24.55 13.43 16.39
C LYS A 106 25.74 14.41 16.45
N ALA A 107 26.74 14.11 17.27
CA ALA A 107 27.94 14.92 17.41
C ALA A 107 28.82 14.88 16.15
N ASN A 108 28.85 13.74 15.45
CA ASN A 108 29.57 13.55 14.21
C ASN A 108 28.61 13.10 13.08
N PRO A 109 27.77 14.03 12.57
CA PRO A 109 26.81 13.72 11.52
C PRO A 109 27.58 13.30 10.27
N ARG A 110 27.10 12.22 9.62
CA ARG A 110 27.66 11.80 8.33
C ARG A 110 27.45 12.93 7.32
N ALA A 111 28.32 13.03 6.31
CA ALA A 111 28.18 14.05 5.25
C ALA A 111 26.78 14.05 4.59
N GLN A 112 26.13 12.89 4.51
CA GLN A 112 24.76 12.70 3.99
C GLN A 112 23.66 13.25 4.90
N ASP A 113 23.92 13.42 6.21
CA ASP A 113 22.95 13.91 7.19
C ASP A 113 23.00 15.44 7.36
N THR A 114 23.92 16.10 6.66
CA THR A 114 24.00 17.56 6.63
C THR A 114 22.68 18.16 6.12
N ALA A 115 22.32 19.34 6.60
CA ALA A 115 21.09 20.02 6.17
C ALA A 115 21.06 20.23 4.65
N ALA A 116 22.22 20.51 4.04
CA ALA A 116 22.36 20.70 2.61
C ALA A 116 22.07 19.42 1.80
N GLU A 117 22.61 18.26 2.18
CA GLU A 117 22.33 17.00 1.48
C GLU A 117 20.88 16.52 1.67
N ARG A 118 20.29 16.79 2.84
CA ARG A 118 18.85 16.56 3.07
C ARG A 118 17.99 17.44 2.16
N GLU A 119 18.30 18.72 2.04
CA GLU A 119 17.58 19.63 1.14
C GLU A 119 17.71 19.20 -0.32
N LYS A 120 18.92 18.82 -0.78
CA LYS A 120 19.13 18.25 -2.12
C LYS A 120 18.30 16.98 -2.35
N SER A 121 18.26 16.09 -1.37
CA SER A 121 17.47 14.85 -1.44
C SER A 121 15.98 15.15 -1.59
N LEU A 122 15.45 16.08 -0.80
CA LEU A 122 14.05 16.54 -0.88
C LEU A 122 13.74 17.20 -2.23
N LYS A 123 14.62 18.10 -2.72
CA LYS A 123 14.47 18.71 -4.05
C LYS A 123 14.47 17.66 -5.15
N SER A 124 15.40 16.71 -5.11
CA SER A 124 15.46 15.62 -6.09
C SER A 124 14.21 14.75 -6.07
N GLN A 125 13.58 14.56 -4.90
CA GLN A 125 12.33 13.84 -4.77
C GLN A 125 11.18 14.63 -5.38
N GLN A 126 11.05 15.92 -5.04
CA GLN A 126 10.04 16.81 -5.61
C GLN A 126 10.14 16.87 -7.13
N GLU A 127 11.34 16.98 -7.69
CA GLU A 127 11.57 16.94 -9.15
C GLU A 127 11.17 15.62 -9.80
N ARG A 128 11.34 14.48 -9.10
CA ARG A 128 10.87 13.18 -9.59
C ARG A 128 9.35 13.10 -9.58
N GLU A 129 8.72 13.60 -8.52
CA GLU A 129 7.26 13.63 -8.37
C GLU A 129 6.61 14.55 -9.40
N GLN A 130 7.17 15.75 -9.63
CA GLN A 130 6.72 16.67 -10.68
C GLN A 130 6.80 16.03 -12.06
N ARG A 131 7.96 15.45 -12.42
CA ARG A 131 8.10 14.74 -13.71
C ARG A 131 7.10 13.60 -13.87
N ALA A 132 6.84 12.84 -12.80
CA ALA A 132 5.84 11.78 -12.82
C ALA A 132 4.42 12.32 -13.05
N ALA A 133 4.08 13.44 -12.41
CA ALA A 133 2.80 14.13 -12.59
C ALA A 133 2.62 14.67 -14.01
N ASP A 134 3.64 15.33 -14.56
CA ASP A 134 3.62 15.86 -15.93
C ASP A 134 3.43 14.74 -16.95
N HIS A 135 4.17 13.64 -16.82
CA HIS A 135 4.00 12.46 -17.67
C HIS A 135 2.62 11.80 -17.51
N ALA A 136 2.01 11.84 -16.32
CA ALA A 136 0.65 11.35 -16.12
C ALA A 136 -0.38 12.25 -16.84
N GLN A 137 -0.22 13.58 -16.76
CA GLN A 137 -1.07 14.53 -17.45
C GLN A 137 -0.96 14.41 -18.97
N ASP A 138 0.27 14.30 -19.50
CA ASP A 138 0.50 14.12 -20.93
C ASP A 138 -0.13 12.83 -21.45
N ARG A 139 0.01 11.71 -20.72
CA ARG A 139 -0.65 10.45 -21.06
C ARG A 139 -2.16 10.57 -21.06
N ALA A 140 -2.73 11.27 -20.08
CA ALA A 140 -4.17 11.52 -20.02
C ALA A 140 -4.66 12.39 -21.20
N ARG A 141 -3.89 13.42 -21.58
CA ARG A 141 -4.19 14.25 -22.76
C ARG A 141 -4.16 13.42 -24.05
N ILE A 142 -3.10 12.63 -24.26
CA ILE A 142 -2.98 11.77 -25.46
C ILE A 142 -4.13 10.76 -25.51
N ALA A 143 -4.50 10.15 -24.38
CA ALA A 143 -5.61 9.21 -24.32
C ALA A 143 -6.96 9.87 -24.66
N SER A 144 -7.21 11.08 -24.15
CA SER A 144 -8.46 11.80 -24.42
C SER A 144 -8.55 12.26 -25.88
N GLU A 145 -7.44 12.72 -26.47
CA GLU A 145 -7.35 13.05 -27.89
C GLU A 145 -7.57 11.81 -28.78
N ALA A 146 -6.96 10.67 -28.44
CA ALA A 146 -7.15 9.41 -29.15
C ALA A 146 -8.63 8.96 -29.09
N ALA A 147 -9.26 9.02 -27.92
CA ALA A 147 -10.68 8.72 -27.76
C ALA A 147 -11.58 9.70 -28.52
N GLY A 148 -11.19 10.98 -28.62
CA GLY A 148 -11.86 11.99 -29.44
C GLY A 148 -11.80 11.64 -30.93
N LYS A 149 -10.61 11.33 -31.44
CA LYS A 149 -10.39 10.91 -32.85
C LYS A 149 -11.16 9.64 -33.20
N GLN A 150 -11.15 8.65 -32.31
CA GLN A 150 -11.90 7.41 -32.49
C GLN A 150 -13.42 7.67 -32.62
N ARG A 151 -14.00 8.48 -31.71
CA ARG A 151 -15.42 8.85 -31.80
C ARG A 151 -15.75 9.59 -33.08
N GLN A 152 -14.90 10.52 -33.53
CA GLN A 152 -15.10 11.21 -34.80
C GLN A 152 -15.05 10.26 -35.99
N PHE A 153 -14.13 9.30 -35.99
CA PHE A 153 -14.03 8.29 -37.04
C PHE A 153 -15.27 7.40 -37.09
N GLU A 154 -15.73 6.91 -35.94
CA GLU A 154 -16.95 6.11 -35.83
C GLU A 154 -18.20 6.87 -36.28
N GLN A 155 -18.32 8.16 -35.91
CA GLN A 155 -19.42 9.00 -36.39
C GLN A 155 -19.41 9.17 -37.91
N LYS A 156 -18.24 9.38 -38.51
CA LYS A 156 -18.11 9.47 -39.97
C LYS A 156 -18.49 8.16 -40.65
N GLN A 157 -18.07 7.02 -40.11
CA GLN A 157 -18.46 5.71 -40.64
C GLN A 157 -19.97 5.49 -40.56
N ARG A 158 -20.59 5.82 -39.42
CA ARG A 158 -22.05 5.72 -39.24
C ARG A 158 -22.79 6.61 -40.24
N ALA A 159 -22.37 7.86 -40.40
CA ALA A 159 -22.97 8.78 -41.37
C ALA A 159 -22.86 8.26 -42.81
N GLN A 160 -21.71 7.70 -43.19
CA GLN A 160 -21.53 7.07 -44.51
C GLN A 160 -22.43 5.84 -44.69
N ALA A 161 -22.53 4.98 -43.68
CA ALA A 161 -23.40 3.80 -43.72
C ALA A 161 -24.87 4.19 -43.85
N GLU A 162 -25.31 5.22 -43.11
CA GLU A 162 -26.67 5.77 -43.23
C GLU A 162 -26.94 6.36 -44.61
N GLU A 163 -26.00 7.10 -45.18
CA GLU A 163 -26.14 7.65 -46.53
C GLU A 163 -26.24 6.54 -47.58
N GLN A 164 -25.39 5.52 -47.48
CA GLN A 164 -25.44 4.35 -48.35
C GLN A 164 -26.76 3.59 -48.23
N ALA A 165 -27.27 3.40 -47.00
CA ALA A 165 -28.57 2.76 -46.77
C ALA A 165 -29.73 3.58 -47.37
N ARG A 166 -29.72 4.91 -47.19
CA ARG A 166 -30.72 5.81 -47.81
C ARG A 166 -30.64 5.78 -49.33
N ALA A 167 -29.44 5.75 -49.90
CA ALA A 167 -29.25 5.64 -51.34
C ALA A 167 -29.75 4.29 -51.88
N ALA A 168 -29.51 3.20 -51.16
CA ALA A 168 -30.01 1.87 -51.51
C ALA A 168 -31.54 1.79 -51.46
N SER A 169 -32.19 2.32 -50.41
CA SER A 169 -33.65 2.39 -50.31
C SER A 169 -34.25 3.22 -51.46
N ARG A 170 -33.71 4.41 -51.75
CA ARG A 170 -34.15 5.22 -52.90
C ARG A 170 -34.04 4.49 -54.23
N ARG A 171 -32.97 3.70 -54.44
CA ARG A 171 -32.79 2.88 -55.65
C ARG A 171 -33.79 1.73 -55.71
N ALA A 172 -34.07 1.06 -54.59
CA ALA A 172 -35.04 -0.02 -54.50
C ALA A 172 -36.49 0.47 -54.74
N GLU A 173 -36.84 1.66 -54.24
CA GLU A 173 -38.17 2.25 -54.39
C GLU A 173 -38.38 2.98 -55.74
N ALA A 174 -37.29 3.27 -56.47
CA ALA A 174 -37.33 3.98 -57.75
C ALA A 174 -38.33 3.39 -58.78
N PRO A 175 -38.37 2.07 -59.06
CA PRO A 175 -39.33 1.51 -60.02
C PRO A 175 -40.79 1.72 -59.58
N ALA A 176 -41.13 1.39 -58.33
CA ALA A 176 -42.48 1.57 -57.81
C ALA A 176 -42.92 3.05 -57.84
N ASN A 177 -42.00 3.97 -57.52
CA ASN A 177 -42.24 5.40 -57.60
C ASN A 177 -42.46 5.89 -59.04
N ARG A 178 -41.71 5.37 -60.02
CA ARG A 178 -41.91 5.66 -61.45
C ARG A 178 -43.27 5.19 -61.93
N GLU A 179 -43.64 3.95 -61.66
CA GLU A 179 -44.96 3.43 -62.05
C GLU A 179 -46.10 4.21 -61.37
N ALA A 180 -45.95 4.56 -60.09
CA ALA A 180 -46.95 5.38 -59.39
C ALA A 180 -47.09 6.77 -60.01
N HIS A 181 -45.99 7.34 -60.53
CA HIS A 181 -46.00 8.60 -61.26
C HIS A 181 -46.69 8.46 -62.62
N GLU A 182 -46.37 7.44 -63.41
CA GLU A 182 -47.02 7.14 -64.69
C GLU A 182 -48.53 6.96 -64.52
N ARG A 183 -48.97 6.13 -63.56
CA ARG A 183 -50.39 5.95 -63.23
C ARG A 183 -51.10 7.24 -62.80
N ARG A 184 -50.38 8.21 -62.21
CA ARG A 184 -50.96 9.53 -61.87
C ARG A 184 -51.16 10.38 -63.11
N LEU A 185 -50.20 10.37 -64.04
CA LEU A 185 -50.30 11.10 -65.30
C LEU A 185 -51.45 10.56 -66.15
N GLU A 186 -51.55 9.23 -66.28
CA GLU A 186 -52.65 8.58 -67.02
C GLU A 186 -54.01 8.93 -66.42
N ARG A 187 -54.16 8.84 -65.09
CA ARG A 187 -55.40 9.24 -64.41
C ARG A 187 -55.73 10.71 -64.63
N ALA A 188 -54.74 11.60 -64.59
CA ALA A 188 -54.94 13.02 -64.85
C ALA A 188 -55.35 13.28 -66.31
N GLU A 189 -54.83 12.52 -67.27
CA GLU A 189 -55.23 12.61 -68.68
C GLU A 189 -56.65 12.06 -68.92
N GLN A 190 -56.96 10.88 -68.38
CA GLN A 190 -58.30 10.31 -68.43
C GLN A 190 -59.34 11.27 -67.84
N HIS A 191 -59.04 11.86 -66.68
CA HIS A 191 -59.92 12.86 -66.07
C HIS A 191 -60.10 14.09 -66.96
N ARG A 192 -59.04 14.58 -67.62
CA ARG A 192 -59.14 15.69 -68.58
C ARG A 192 -60.05 15.34 -69.75
N ARG A 193 -59.82 14.21 -70.42
CA ARG A 193 -60.66 13.72 -71.53
C ARG A 193 -62.12 13.53 -71.12
N GLU A 194 -62.34 12.98 -69.94
CA GLU A 194 -63.69 12.80 -69.40
C GLU A 194 -64.38 14.13 -69.13
N ARG A 195 -63.66 15.14 -68.59
CA ARG A 195 -64.22 16.49 -68.42
C ARG A 195 -64.53 17.16 -69.75
N GLU A 196 -63.66 17.01 -70.75
CA GLU A 196 -63.91 17.52 -72.10
C GLU A 196 -65.14 16.87 -72.73
N ARG A 197 -65.26 15.54 -72.64
CA ARG A 197 -66.46 14.81 -73.08
C ARG A 197 -67.71 15.31 -72.35
N ARG A 198 -67.67 15.42 -71.02
CA ARG A 198 -68.78 15.95 -70.22
C ARG A 198 -69.14 17.37 -70.63
N ASN A 199 -68.16 18.22 -70.92
CA ASN A 199 -68.42 19.59 -71.39
C ASN A 199 -69.05 19.61 -72.79
N ALA A 200 -68.62 18.73 -73.70
CA ALA A 200 -69.18 18.62 -75.05
C ALA A 200 -70.61 18.03 -75.06
N GLU A 201 -70.89 17.08 -74.16
CA GLU A 201 -72.24 16.52 -73.96
C GLU A 201 -73.16 17.49 -73.21
N ASN A 202 -72.60 18.42 -72.44
CA ASN A 202 -73.36 19.42 -71.68
C ASN A 202 -73.82 20.56 -72.59
N ASN A 203 -74.84 20.28 -73.40
CA ASN A 203 -75.53 21.24 -74.26
C ASN A 203 -76.57 22.11 -73.51
N LYS A 204 -76.48 22.19 -72.17
CA LYS A 204 -77.36 23.08 -71.40
C LYS A 204 -76.95 24.53 -71.65
N PRO A 205 -77.87 25.41 -72.09
CA PRO A 205 -77.57 26.83 -72.21
C PRO A 205 -77.10 27.38 -70.86
N ARG A 206 -76.14 28.31 -70.87
CA ARG A 206 -75.73 29.02 -69.65
C ARG A 206 -77.00 29.55 -68.97
N ALA A 207 -77.19 29.18 -67.70
CA ALA A 207 -78.32 29.67 -66.92
C ALA A 207 -78.35 31.20 -67.01
N ALA A 208 -79.55 31.77 -67.15
CA ALA A 208 -79.74 33.21 -67.20
C ALA A 208 -79.03 33.87 -66.00
N PRO A 209 -78.34 35.00 -66.21
CA PRO A 209 -77.66 35.69 -65.13
C PRO A 209 -78.65 35.98 -64.00
N LEU A 210 -78.21 35.79 -62.76
CA LEU A 210 -78.99 36.10 -61.57
C LEU A 210 -79.46 37.56 -61.63
N PRO A 211 -80.70 37.86 -61.18
CA PRO A 211 -81.20 39.22 -61.15
C PRO A 211 -80.28 40.12 -60.34
N THR A 212 -80.00 41.31 -60.88
CA THR A 212 -79.26 42.36 -60.16
C THR A 212 -80.09 42.80 -58.95
N PRO A 213 -79.54 42.76 -57.72
CA PRO A 213 -80.24 43.25 -56.52
C PRO A 213 -80.52 44.77 -56.64
N PRO A 214 -81.56 45.30 -55.96
CA PRO A 214 -81.95 46.71 -56.01
C PRO A 214 -80.88 47.66 -55.44
#